data_AF-A0A3A1XN47-F1
#
_entry.id   AF-A0A3A1XN47-F1
#
_cell.length_a   1.000
_cell.length_b   1.000
_cell.length_c   1.000
_cell.angle_alpha   90.00
_cell.angle_beta   90.00
_cell.angle_gamma   90.00
#
_symmetry.space_group_name_H-M   'P 1'
#
loop_
_entity.id
_entity.type
_entity.pdbx_description
1 polymer ?
#
loop_
_entity_poly.entity_id
_entity_poly.type
_entity_poly.pdbx_seq_one_letter_code
_entity_poly.pdbx_strand_id
1 'polypeptide(L)'
;MAEKSEKPSKFDESKKDSHKKDYAYSPRALRTILSSLKKYRFLGVLTAVTILVEAAMQIEIPTVMSNLIDFGIMSRSQEAVQYYGLQLLIFAAIAMITGIISGICCA
;
A
#
# COMPACT_ATOMS: atom_id res chain seq x y z
N MET A 1 11.56 52.87 47.88
CA MET A 1 10.68 51.94 48.61
C MET A 1 9.24 52.34 48.29
N ALA A 2 8.60 51.60 47.39
CA ALA A 2 7.17 51.58 47.01
C ALA A 2 7.12 50.61 45.82
N GLU A 3 6.91 49.32 46.06
CA GLU A 3 5.62 48.62 46.21
C GLU A 3 5.26 47.87 44.92
N LYS A 4 4.83 46.65 45.15
CA LYS A 4 4.68 45.49 44.28
C LYS A 4 3.38 45.60 43.48
N SER A 5 3.39 45.16 42.22
CA SER A 5 2.19 44.61 41.59
C SER A 5 2.54 43.64 40.48
N GLU A 6 1.90 42.49 40.58
CA GLU A 6 2.15 41.23 39.91
C GLU A 6 1.13 41.04 38.77
N LYS A 7 1.65 40.63 37.59
CA LYS A 7 0.96 39.93 36.48
C LYS A 7 -0.09 40.73 35.66
N PRO A 8 -0.29 40.41 34.35
CA PRO A 8 -0.51 39.06 33.86
C PRO A 8 0.29 38.61 32.62
N SER A 9 0.52 37.29 32.64
CA SER A 9 0.70 36.40 31.50
C SER A 9 -0.16 36.82 30.30
N LYS A 10 0.50 37.06 29.17
CA LYS A 10 -0.09 37.03 27.83
C LYS A 10 0.61 35.94 27.02
N PHE A 11 0.26 34.71 27.38
CA PHE A 11 0.00 33.69 26.38
C PHE A 11 -1.09 34.23 25.44
N ASP A 12 -1.00 33.82 24.19
CA ASP A 12 -1.93 34.03 23.08
C ASP A 12 -1.68 35.23 22.13
N GLU A 13 -1.38 34.81 20.90
CA GLU A 13 -1.52 35.51 19.62
C GLU A 13 -0.51 36.62 19.26
N SER A 14 0.52 36.24 18.49
CA SER A 14 0.68 36.73 17.11
C SER A 14 2.08 36.43 16.55
N LYS A 15 2.24 35.29 15.86
CA LYS A 15 2.77 35.24 14.48
C LYS A 15 2.84 33.80 13.98
N LYS A 16 1.73 33.41 13.35
CA LYS A 16 1.65 32.30 12.41
C LYS A 16 2.30 32.78 11.11
N ASP A 17 3.60 32.52 10.93
CA ASP A 17 4.20 32.52 9.60
C ASP A 17 5.52 31.73 9.61
N SER A 18 5.46 30.58 8.95
CA SER A 18 6.49 30.18 8.00
C SER A 18 7.91 29.97 8.52
N HIS A 19 8.13 28.80 9.12
CA HIS A 19 9.31 28.04 8.72
C HIS A 19 8.95 26.56 8.65
N LYS A 20 8.22 26.24 7.56
CA LYS A 20 8.20 24.93 6.90
C LYS A 20 9.66 24.60 6.57
N LYS A 21 10.43 24.20 7.59
CA LYS A 21 11.85 23.88 7.48
C LYS A 21 11.95 22.79 6.45
N ASP A 22 12.47 23.20 5.31
CA ASP A 22 12.85 22.41 4.17
C ASP A 22 13.37 21.07 4.68
N TYR A 23 12.58 20.03 4.41
CA TYR A 23 13.08 18.67 4.32
C TYR A 23 14.13 18.71 3.22
N ALA A 24 15.34 19.15 3.59
CA ALA A 24 16.49 19.17 2.75
C ALA A 24 16.72 17.71 2.39
N TYR A 25 16.18 17.32 1.24
CA TYR A 25 16.61 16.22 0.42
C TYR A 25 18.10 16.44 0.22
N SER A 26 18.90 16.06 1.21
CA SER A 26 20.33 16.00 1.06
C SER A 26 20.52 14.81 0.13
N PRO A 27 20.89 15.02 -1.14
CA PRO A 27 21.07 13.91 -2.06
C PRO A 27 22.10 12.92 -1.51
N ARG A 28 22.97 13.36 -0.60
CA ARG A 28 23.95 12.52 0.10
C ARG A 28 23.32 11.54 1.09
N ALA A 29 22.30 11.97 1.84
CA ALA A 29 21.60 11.09 2.78
C ALA A 29 20.83 9.99 2.04
N LEU A 30 20.13 10.34 0.96
CA LEU A 30 19.45 9.36 0.12
C LEU A 30 20.41 8.46 -0.65
N ARG A 31 21.54 9.00 -1.13
CA ARG A 31 22.61 8.21 -1.73
C ARG A 31 23.22 7.21 -0.74
N THR A 32 23.39 7.60 0.53
CA THR A 32 23.91 6.69 1.57
C THR A 32 22.96 5.53 1.81
N ILE A 33 21.64 5.80 1.90
CA ILE A 33 20.63 4.76 2.09
C ILE A 33 20.48 3.91 0.82
N LEU A 34 20.46 4.50 -0.38
CA LEU A 34 20.46 3.76 -1.64
C LEU A 34 21.68 2.84 -1.78
N SER A 35 22.84 3.26 -1.27
CA SER A 35 24.07 2.45 -1.30
C SER A 35 23.95 1.24 -0.39
N SER A 36 23.34 1.37 0.79
CA SER A 36 23.05 0.25 1.70
C SER A 36 21.95 -0.68 1.16
N LEU A 37 20.95 -0.15 0.45
CA LEU A 37 19.89 -0.91 -0.21
C LEU A 37 20.33 -1.59 -1.51
N LYS A 38 21.53 -1.29 -2.03
CA LYS A 38 22.03 -1.85 -3.29
C LYS A 38 22.12 -3.38 -3.26
N LYS A 39 22.38 -3.96 -2.08
CA LYS A 39 22.39 -5.42 -1.85
C LYS A 39 20.98 -6.05 -1.89
N TYR A 40 19.95 -5.27 -1.57
CA TYR A 40 18.54 -5.69 -1.58
C TYR A 40 17.80 -5.33 -2.87
N ARG A 41 18.46 -4.70 -3.86
CA ARG A 41 17.80 -4.33 -5.12
C ARG A 41 17.27 -5.50 -5.92
N PHE A 42 17.91 -6.67 -5.85
CA PHE A 42 17.37 -7.88 -6.46
C PHE A 42 16.06 -8.32 -5.81
N LEU A 43 16.00 -8.29 -4.47
CA LEU A 43 14.80 -8.60 -3.71
C LEU A 43 13.70 -7.56 -3.98
N GLY A 44 14.03 -6.27 -4.01
CA GLY A 44 13.08 -5.21 -4.33
C GLY A 44 12.53 -5.27 -5.76
N VAL A 45 13.35 -5.62 -6.75
CA VAL A 45 12.88 -5.83 -8.14
C VAL A 45 11.96 -7.06 -8.21
N LEU A 46 12.34 -8.16 -7.54
CA LEU A 46 11.51 -9.35 -7.48
C LEU A 46 10.15 -9.04 -6.85
N THR A 47 10.14 -8.31 -5.73
CA THR A 47 8.88 -7.88 -5.10
C THR A 47 8.06 -6.98 -6.01
N ALA A 48 8.66 -5.99 -6.67
CA ALA A 48 7.94 -5.12 -7.58
C ALA A 48 7.26 -5.91 -8.72
N VAL A 49 7.95 -6.91 -9.28
CA VAL A 49 7.38 -7.81 -10.28
C VAL A 49 6.24 -8.65 -9.68
N THR A 50 6.43 -9.22 -8.49
CA THR A 50 5.42 -10.01 -7.78
C THR A 50 4.14 -9.21 -7.50
N ILE A 51 4.26 -7.94 -7.07
CA ILE A 51 3.11 -7.04 -6.84
C ILE A 51 2.38 -6.75 -8.14
N LEU A 52 3.10 -6.52 -9.24
CA LEU A 52 2.46 -6.28 -10.54
C LEU A 52 1.66 -7.49 -11.01
N VAL A 53 2.19 -8.70 -10.82
CA VAL A 53 1.50 -9.96 -11.16
C VAL A 53 0.28 -10.17 -10.25
N GLU A 54 0.43 -9.95 -8.95
CA GLU A 54 -0.67 -10.03 -7.99
C GLU A 54 -1.80 -9.06 -8.36
N ALA A 55 -1.48 -7.80 -8.67
CA ALA A 55 -2.45 -6.80 -9.08
C ALA A 55 -3.16 -7.16 -10.38
N ALA A 56 -2.46 -7.78 -11.34
CA ALA A 56 -3.08 -8.29 -12.57
C ALA A 56 -4.12 -9.38 -12.26
N MET A 57 -3.78 -10.36 -11.41
CA MET A 57 -4.71 -11.41 -10.99
C MET A 57 -5.92 -10.84 -10.23
N GLN A 58 -5.74 -9.78 -9.42
CA GLN A 58 -6.85 -9.12 -8.74
C GLN A 58 -7.84 -8.46 -9.69
N ILE A 59 -7.43 -8.07 -10.90
CA ILE A 59 -8.31 -7.54 -11.94
C ILE A 59 -9.01 -8.67 -12.71
N GLU A 60 -8.37 -9.84 -12.84
CA GLU A 60 -8.99 -11.02 -13.46
C GLU A 60 -10.11 -11.62 -12.60
N ILE A 61 -10.00 -11.57 -11.26
CA ILE A 61 -11.04 -12.06 -10.33
C ILE A 61 -12.43 -11.46 -10.62
N PRO A 62 -12.63 -10.12 -10.66
CA PRO A 62 -13.93 -9.53 -10.98
C PRO A 62 -14.37 -9.80 -12.42
N THR A 63 -13.43 -10.00 -13.35
CA THR A 63 -13.75 -10.38 -14.74
C THR A 63 -14.36 -11.79 -14.80
N VAL A 64 -13.73 -12.76 -14.14
CA VAL A 64 -14.26 -14.13 -14.03
C VAL A 64 -15.52 -14.17 -13.17
N MET A 65 -15.63 -13.32 -12.13
CA MET A 65 -16.85 -13.16 -11.34
C MET A 65 -18.02 -12.64 -12.19
N SER A 66 -17.79 -11.72 -13.13
CA SER A 66 -18.82 -11.28 -14.09
C SER A 66 -19.31 -12.46 -14.93
N ASN A 67 -18.37 -13.25 -15.48
CA ASN A 67 -18.72 -14.45 -16.24
C ASN A 67 -19.48 -15.49 -15.40
N LEU A 68 -19.15 -15.62 -14.10
CA LEU A 68 -19.89 -16.46 -13.16
C LEU A 68 -21.34 -15.98 -13.00
N ILE A 69 -21.56 -14.67 -12.92
CA ILE A 69 -22.90 -14.10 -12.81
C ILE A 69 -23.68 -14.34 -14.11
N ASP A 70 -23.06 -14.08 -15.26
CA ASP A 70 -23.72 -14.17 -16.57
C ASP A 70 -24.03 -15.63 -16.96
N PHE A 71 -23.09 -16.56 -16.78
CA PHE A 71 -23.26 -17.95 -17.21
C PHE A 71 -23.66 -18.91 -16.09
N GLY A 72 -23.32 -18.61 -14.84
CA GLY A 72 -23.73 -19.40 -13.69
C GLY A 72 -25.11 -18.99 -13.18
N ILE A 73 -25.22 -17.75 -12.70
CA ILE A 73 -26.41 -17.27 -11.98
C ILE A 73 -27.56 -16.93 -12.93
N MET A 74 -27.32 -16.14 -13.99
CA MET A 74 -28.35 -15.72 -14.95
C MET A 74 -28.94 -16.91 -15.72
N SER A 75 -28.09 -17.88 -16.10
CA SER A 75 -28.52 -19.12 -16.76
C SER A 75 -29.09 -20.17 -15.80
N ARG A 76 -29.14 -19.88 -14.48
CA ARG A 76 -29.62 -20.77 -13.40
C ARG A 76 -28.97 -22.17 -13.42
N SER A 77 -27.74 -22.27 -13.88
CA SER A 77 -27.00 -23.52 -14.00
C SER A 77 -26.08 -23.71 -12.80
N GLN A 78 -26.47 -24.58 -11.87
CA GLN A 78 -25.73 -24.84 -10.63
C GLN A 78 -24.32 -25.38 -10.90
N GLU A 79 -24.15 -26.19 -11.94
CA GLU A 79 -22.85 -26.76 -12.29
C GLU A 79 -21.85 -25.72 -12.78
N ALA A 80 -22.28 -24.73 -13.57
CA ALA A 80 -21.40 -23.66 -14.01
C ALA A 80 -20.98 -22.76 -12.84
N VAL A 81 -21.89 -22.46 -11.91
CA VAL A 81 -21.57 -21.69 -10.70
C VAL A 81 -20.48 -22.38 -9.88
N GLN A 82 -20.58 -23.71 -9.72
CA GLN A 82 -19.56 -24.48 -8.99
C GLN A 82 -18.21 -24.47 -9.70
N TYR A 83 -18.19 -24.65 -11.02
CA TYR A 83 -16.96 -24.61 -11.82
C TYR A 83 -16.26 -23.24 -11.77
N TYR A 84 -16.99 -22.16 -12.03
CA TYR A 84 -16.42 -20.81 -11.98
C TYR A 84 -16.07 -20.40 -10.55
N GLY A 85 -16.86 -20.81 -9.55
CA GLY A 85 -16.58 -20.53 -8.14
C GLY A 85 -15.29 -21.20 -7.66
N LEU A 86 -15.06 -22.46 -8.04
CA LEU A 86 -13.82 -23.17 -7.71
C LEU A 86 -12.62 -22.55 -8.44
N GLN A 87 -12.78 -22.16 -9.70
CA GLN A 87 -11.74 -21.48 -10.47
C GLN A 87 -11.33 -20.15 -9.81
N LEU A 88 -12.31 -19.36 -9.34
CA LEU A 88 -12.08 -18.12 -8.61
C LEU A 88 -11.36 -18.36 -7.29
N LEU A 89 -11.71 -19.41 -6.56
CA LEU A 89 -11.03 -19.78 -5.31
C LEU A 89 -9.55 -20.09 -5.54
N ILE A 90 -9.22 -20.81 -6.61
CA ILE A 90 -7.83 -21.12 -6.97
C ILE A 90 -7.07 -19.85 -7.32
N PHE A 91 -7.65 -18.97 -8.15
CA PHE A 91 -7.02 -17.68 -8.47
C PHE A 91 -6.80 -16.81 -7.24
N ALA A 92 -7.79 -16.72 -6.34
CA ALA A 92 -7.68 -15.98 -5.09
C ALA A 92 -6.60 -16.55 -4.17
N ALA A 93 -6.48 -17.89 -4.06
CA ALA A 93 -5.45 -18.54 -3.27
C ALA A 93 -4.05 -18.24 -3.82
N ILE A 94 -3.86 -18.30 -5.15
CA ILE A 94 -2.57 -17.97 -5.79
C ILE A 94 -2.23 -16.49 -5.56
N ALA A 95 -3.18 -15.59 -5.79
CA ALA A 95 -2.98 -14.15 -5.56
C ALA A 95 -2.61 -13.87 -4.10
N MET A 96 -3.29 -14.53 -3.15
CA MET A 96 -2.99 -14.39 -1.72
C MET A 96 -1.58 -14.88 -1.36
N ILE A 97 -1.16 -16.05 -1.84
CA ILE A 97 0.18 -16.57 -1.60
C ILE A 97 1.23 -15.61 -2.17
N THR A 98 1.00 -15.12 -3.39
CA THR A 98 1.89 -14.19 -4.10
C THR A 98 2.01 -12.86 -3.34
N GLY A 99 0.90 -12.32 -2.83
CA GLY A 99 0.88 -11.12 -1.99
C GLY A 99 1.60 -11.31 -0.65
N ILE A 100 1.43 -12.46 0.01
CA ILE A 100 2.15 -12.79 1.25
C ILE A 100 3.66 -12.86 1.01
N ILE A 101 4.09 -13.54 -0.06
CA ILE A 101 5.52 -13.67 -0.42
C ILE A 101 6.11 -12.29 -0.71
N SER A 102 5.41 -11.46 -1.48
CA SER A 102 5.78 -10.06 -1.73
C SER A 102 5.97 -9.26 -0.43
N GLY A 103 5.02 -9.38 0.51
CA GLY A 103 5.08 -8.72 1.80
C GLY A 103 6.28 -9.17 2.65
N ILE A 104 6.53 -10.48 2.71
CA ILE A 104 7.65 -11.04 3.46
C ILE A 104 9.00 -10.67 2.82
N CYS A 105 9.10 -10.62 1.50
CA CYS A 105 10.32 -10.22 0.80
C CYS A 105 10.65 -8.72 0.94
N CYS A 106 9.69 -7.90 1.37
CA CYS A 106 9.89 -6.47 1.65
C CYS A 106 10.27 -6.14 3.10
N ALA A 107 10.09 -7.08 4.04
CA ALA A 107 10.38 -6.89 5.47
C ALA A 107 11.84 -7.25 5.81
#